data_AF-A0A2I4E3T3-F1
#
_entry.id   AF-A0A2I4E3T3-F1
#
_cell.length_a   1.000
_cell.length_b   1.000
_cell.length_c   1.000
_cell.angle_alpha   90.00
_cell.angle_beta   90.00
_cell.angle_gamma   90.00
#
_symmetry.space_group_name_H-M   'P 1'
#
loop_
_entity.id
_entity.type
_entity.pdbx_description
1 polymer ?
#
loop_
_entity_poly.entity_id
_entity_poly.type
_entity_poly.pdbx_seq_one_letter_code
_entity_poly.pdbx_strand_id
1 'polypeptide(L)'
;MLSQAGNEIFIKAVIQALPTYTMSVFKLPNSLLHDINRVINNFWWGQQSSENRIHWISWKRLGKAKTEGGMGFRDFEAFNKALLAKQCWRFIQHPDSLATQVLKAKYYPSTNFQEAKVGSKPSYVWRSFLAARLLVVAGSYWRIGNGHQAQVWKDKWIFSSNPSKAQSSVSVLANNAIVSSLIDTTTKQWNYALVQQIFSHREVEFIIKTPISFLNSRDRLVWQGTKDGEFTVRSAYHRELERSLPASNQASSSSSLKGLWQQLW
;
A
#
# COMPACT_ATOMS: atom_id res chain seq x y z
N MET A 1 23.89 -7.20 -30.96
CA MET A 1 23.26 -6.42 -29.87
C MET A 1 21.77 -6.33 -30.15
N LEU A 2 20.93 -6.36 -29.12
CA LEU A 2 19.48 -6.16 -29.25
C LEU A 2 19.18 -4.71 -29.70
N SER A 3 18.06 -4.51 -30.38
CA SER A 3 17.54 -3.17 -30.66
C SER A 3 17.11 -2.47 -29.36
N GLN A 4 16.92 -1.15 -29.37
CA GLN A 4 16.48 -0.42 -28.17
C GLN A 4 15.11 -0.90 -27.67
N ALA A 5 14.19 -1.23 -28.59
CA ALA A 5 12.91 -1.85 -28.26
C ALA A 5 13.10 -3.26 -27.64
N GLY A 6 14.03 -4.05 -28.18
CA GLY A 6 14.42 -5.34 -27.62
C GLY A 6 14.98 -5.23 -26.21
N ASN A 7 15.83 -4.22 -25.95
CA ASN A 7 16.36 -3.93 -24.61
C ASN A 7 15.24 -3.56 -23.63
N GLU A 8 14.24 -2.77 -24.06
CA GLU A 8 13.10 -2.39 -23.21
C GLU A 8 12.33 -3.64 -22.75
N ILE A 9 12.04 -4.53 -23.71
CA ILE A 9 11.33 -5.80 -23.44
C ILE A 9 12.17 -6.68 -22.53
N PHE A 10 13.46 -6.84 -22.81
CA PHE A 10 14.36 -7.68 -22.01
C PHE A 10 14.46 -7.20 -20.56
N ILE A 11 14.60 -5.90 -20.33
CA ILE A 11 14.64 -5.32 -18.98
C ILE A 11 13.35 -5.63 -18.22
N LYS A 12 12.19 -5.43 -18.85
CA LYS A 12 10.88 -5.59 -18.18
C LYS A 12 10.50 -7.05 -17.96
N ALA A 13 10.67 -7.88 -18.97
CA ALA A 13 10.21 -9.27 -18.97
C ALA A 13 11.17 -10.20 -18.21
N VAL A 14 12.48 -9.94 -18.29
CA VAL A 14 13.51 -10.80 -17.70
C VAL A 14 14.11 -10.14 -16.47
N ILE A 15 14.83 -9.03 -16.64
CA ILE A 15 15.67 -8.50 -15.55
C ILE A 15 14.84 -8.08 -14.33
N GLN A 16 13.71 -7.39 -14.55
CA GLN A 16 12.82 -6.97 -13.47
C GLN A 16 12.00 -8.10 -12.85
N ALA A 17 11.87 -9.23 -13.56
CA ALA A 17 11.17 -10.40 -13.05
C ALA A 17 12.06 -11.25 -12.14
N LEU A 18 13.35 -11.40 -12.46
CA LEU A 18 14.32 -12.22 -11.73
C LEU A 18 14.30 -12.03 -10.20
N PRO A 19 14.41 -10.80 -9.66
CA PRO A 19 14.46 -10.62 -8.21
C PRO A 19 13.10 -10.74 -7.51
N THR A 20 12.00 -10.94 -8.25
CA THR A 20 10.62 -10.86 -7.69
C THR A 20 10.40 -11.86 -6.55
N TYR A 21 10.90 -13.09 -6.69
CA TYR A 21 10.76 -14.11 -5.65
C TYR A 21 11.47 -13.68 -4.35
N THR A 22 12.75 -13.33 -4.46
CA THR A 22 13.56 -12.87 -3.32
C THR A 22 12.97 -11.62 -2.67
N MET A 23 12.57 -10.63 -3.48
CA MET A 23 11.93 -9.40 -3.01
C MET A 23 10.54 -9.62 -2.41
N SER A 24 9.89 -10.75 -2.66
CA SER A 24 8.59 -11.05 -2.05
C SER A 24 8.68 -11.50 -0.60
N VAL A 25 9.87 -11.93 -0.15
CA VAL A 25 10.10 -12.47 1.21
C VAL A 25 11.13 -11.63 1.98
N PHE A 26 12.06 -11.00 1.27
CA PHE A 26 13.14 -10.22 1.86
C PHE A 26 13.09 -8.76 1.44
N LYS A 27 13.29 -7.87 2.40
CA LYS A 27 13.64 -6.47 2.13
C LYS A 27 15.10 -6.46 1.72
N LEU A 28 15.40 -6.18 0.46
CA LEU A 28 16.80 -6.13 0.02
C LEU A 28 17.46 -4.85 0.55
N PRO A 29 18.78 -4.87 0.84
CA PRO A 29 19.50 -3.66 1.19
C PRO A 29 19.38 -2.61 0.08
N ASN A 30 19.17 -1.33 0.46
CA ASN A 30 19.01 -0.25 -0.51
C ASN A 30 20.25 -0.08 -1.40
N SER A 31 21.45 -0.37 -0.90
CA SER A 31 22.70 -0.39 -1.68
C SER A 31 22.63 -1.41 -2.81
N LEU A 32 22.25 -2.66 -2.51
CA LEU A 32 22.09 -3.70 -3.52
C LEU A 32 21.04 -3.32 -4.57
N LEU A 33 19.91 -2.74 -4.16
CA LEU A 33 18.90 -2.27 -5.10
C LEU A 33 19.42 -1.13 -5.99
N HIS A 34 20.26 -0.24 -5.44
CA HIS A 34 20.92 0.81 -6.19
C HIS A 34 21.92 0.24 -7.21
N ASP A 35 22.71 -0.75 -6.81
CA ASP A 35 23.66 -1.44 -7.70
C ASP A 35 22.95 -2.15 -8.85
N ILE A 36 21.83 -2.84 -8.57
CA ILE A 36 20.99 -3.47 -9.61
C ILE A 36 20.46 -2.39 -10.57
N ASN A 37 19.91 -1.29 -10.05
CA ASN A 37 19.44 -0.18 -10.89
C ASN A 37 20.56 0.39 -11.76
N ARG A 38 21.79 0.52 -11.22
CA ARG A 38 22.96 1.01 -11.96
C ARG A 38 23.32 0.08 -13.11
N VAL A 39 23.39 -1.22 -12.87
CA VAL A 39 23.69 -2.22 -13.91
C VAL A 39 22.65 -2.17 -15.03
N ILE A 40 21.36 -2.07 -14.69
CA ILE A 40 20.29 -1.99 -15.71
C ILE A 40 20.32 -0.68 -16.47
N ASN A 41 20.60 0.44 -15.78
CA ASN A 41 20.72 1.74 -16.43
C ASN A 41 21.89 1.75 -17.42
N ASN A 42 23.04 1.21 -17.03
CA ASN A 42 24.20 1.04 -17.91
C ASN A 42 23.86 0.15 -19.12
N PHE A 43 23.15 -0.96 -18.89
CA PHE A 43 22.67 -1.83 -19.97
C PHE A 43 21.73 -1.10 -20.93
N TRP A 44 20.77 -0.31 -20.42
CA TRP A 44 19.81 0.45 -21.21
C TRP A 44 20.48 1.48 -22.13
N TRP A 45 21.55 2.13 -21.67
CA TRP A 45 22.33 3.09 -22.46
C TRP A 45 23.46 2.45 -23.28
N GLY A 46 23.53 1.12 -23.29
CA GLY A 46 24.50 0.37 -24.11
C GLY A 46 25.94 0.52 -23.64
N GLN A 47 26.17 0.75 -22.35
CA GLN A 47 27.50 0.89 -21.78
C GLN A 47 28.23 -0.46 -21.81
N GLN A 48 29.40 -0.52 -22.46
CA GLN A 48 30.32 -1.65 -22.42
C GLN A 48 31.53 -1.33 -21.53
N SER A 49 32.28 -2.36 -21.12
CA SER A 49 33.26 -2.37 -20.04
C SER A 49 34.32 -1.24 -20.03
N SER A 50 34.55 -0.53 -21.13
CA SER A 50 35.48 0.60 -21.21
C SER A 50 34.90 1.89 -21.79
N GLU A 51 33.64 1.91 -22.26
CA GLU A 51 33.02 3.11 -22.84
C GLU A 51 32.08 3.77 -21.83
N ASN A 52 32.22 5.08 -21.58
CA ASN A 52 31.21 5.84 -20.85
C ASN A 52 30.19 6.42 -21.84
N ARG A 53 28.97 5.87 -21.82
CA ARG A 53 27.84 6.39 -22.60
C ARG A 53 27.11 7.47 -21.80
N ILE A 54 26.67 8.54 -22.47
CA ILE A 54 25.92 9.61 -21.83
C ILE A 54 24.52 9.11 -21.47
N HIS A 55 24.14 9.26 -20.20
CA HIS A 55 22.79 8.98 -19.72
C HIS A 55 21.91 10.21 -19.93
N TRP A 56 21.21 10.29 -21.06
CA TRP A 56 20.39 11.44 -21.44
C TRP A 56 19.17 11.68 -20.52
N ILE A 57 18.67 10.62 -19.89
CA ILE A 57 17.48 10.67 -19.04
C ILE A 57 17.79 9.95 -17.73
N SER A 58 17.41 10.56 -16.60
CA SER A 58 17.57 9.95 -15.29
C SER A 58 16.74 8.67 -15.14
N TRP A 59 17.26 7.70 -14.39
CA TRP A 59 16.56 6.43 -14.12
C TRP A 59 15.16 6.65 -13.53
N LYS A 60 15.04 7.64 -12.63
CA LYS A 60 13.75 8.02 -12.01
C LYS A 60 12.72 8.50 -13.04
N ARG A 61 13.15 9.21 -14.09
CA ARG A 61 12.27 9.65 -15.19
C ARG A 61 11.95 8.50 -16.15
N LEU A 62 12.91 7.61 -16.42
CA LEU A 62 12.65 6.36 -17.15
C LEU A 62 11.66 5.44 -16.42
N GLY A 63 11.54 5.56 -15.09
CA GLY A 63 10.58 4.78 -14.32
C GLY A 63 9.12 5.24 -14.39
N LYS A 64 8.85 6.43 -14.92
CA LYS A 64 7.48 6.93 -15.11
C LYS A 64 6.72 6.12 -16.17
N ALA A 65 5.39 6.19 -16.17
CA ALA A 65 4.58 5.55 -17.20
C ALA A 65 4.90 6.11 -18.60
N LYS A 66 4.62 5.33 -19.65
CA LYS A 66 4.77 5.80 -21.05
C LYS A 66 3.93 7.04 -21.34
N THR A 67 2.71 7.06 -20.81
CA THR A 67 1.80 8.22 -20.86
C THR A 67 2.33 9.46 -20.12
N GLU A 68 3.37 9.32 -19.29
CA GLU A 68 4.04 10.40 -18.57
C GLU A 68 5.46 10.66 -19.11
N GLY A 69 5.80 10.11 -20.28
CA GLY A 69 7.09 10.25 -20.94
C GLY A 69 8.23 9.45 -20.31
N GLY A 70 7.92 8.39 -19.57
CA GLY A 70 8.89 7.41 -19.09
C GLY A 70 8.83 6.09 -19.87
N MET A 71 9.63 5.12 -19.45
CA MET A 71 9.66 3.76 -20.00
C MET A 71 8.95 2.73 -19.12
N GLY A 72 8.47 3.11 -17.93
CA GLY A 72 7.81 2.19 -17.00
C GLY A 72 8.78 1.19 -16.37
N PHE A 73 10.07 1.54 -16.24
CA PHE A 73 11.01 0.74 -15.48
C PHE A 73 10.71 0.83 -13.98
N ARG A 74 10.72 -0.31 -13.29
CA ARG A 74 10.32 -0.34 -11.88
C ARG A 74 11.41 0.24 -11.00
N ASP A 75 11.02 1.07 -10.04
CA ASP A 75 11.85 1.38 -8.88
C ASP A 75 11.87 0.15 -7.96
N PHE A 76 13.02 -0.51 -7.84
CA PHE A 76 13.08 -1.74 -7.06
C PHE A 76 12.86 -1.55 -5.56
N GLU A 77 13.12 -0.37 -5.00
CA GLU A 77 12.86 -0.14 -3.57
C GLU A 77 11.35 -0.12 -3.31
N ALA A 78 10.61 0.69 -4.07
CA ALA A 78 9.15 0.73 -3.99
C ALA A 78 8.52 -0.62 -4.38
N PHE A 79 9.07 -1.29 -5.39
CA PHE A 79 8.58 -2.60 -5.84
C PHE A 79 8.80 -3.70 -4.79
N ASN A 80 9.98 -3.74 -4.15
CA ASN A 80 10.26 -4.66 -3.07
C ASN A 80 9.31 -4.46 -1.88
N LYS A 81 9.10 -3.21 -1.45
CA LYS A 81 8.13 -2.90 -0.38
C LYS A 81 6.70 -3.30 -0.76
N ALA A 82 6.28 -3.07 -2.01
CA ALA A 82 4.95 -3.45 -2.48
C ALA A 82 4.75 -4.97 -2.53
N LEU A 83 5.77 -5.74 -2.91
CA LEU A 83 5.73 -7.21 -2.87
C LEU A 83 5.64 -7.75 -1.44
N LEU A 84 6.43 -7.20 -0.51
CA LEU A 84 6.34 -7.54 0.91
C LEU A 84 4.97 -7.17 1.49
N ALA A 85 4.42 -6.02 1.11
CA ALA A 85 3.09 -5.57 1.52
C ALA A 85 1.99 -6.54 1.02
N LYS A 86 2.17 -7.15 -0.16
CA LYS A 86 1.26 -8.22 -0.63
C LYS A 86 1.23 -9.40 0.32
N GLN A 87 2.39 -9.85 0.83
CA GLN A 87 2.42 -10.94 1.80
C GLN A 87 1.78 -10.52 3.13
N CYS A 88 2.08 -9.30 3.60
CA CYS A 88 1.46 -8.73 4.78
C CYS A 88 -0.08 -8.67 4.67
N TRP A 89 -0.60 -8.29 3.50
CA TRP A 89 -2.03 -8.31 3.21
C TRP A 89 -2.61 -9.72 3.31
N ARG A 90 -1.92 -10.73 2.75
CA ARG A 90 -2.35 -12.12 2.86
C ARG A 90 -2.37 -12.62 4.29
N PHE A 91 -1.43 -12.21 5.14
CA PHE A 91 -1.45 -12.56 6.56
C PHE A 91 -2.66 -11.99 7.30
N ILE A 92 -3.15 -10.84 6.86
CA ILE A 92 -4.35 -10.22 7.45
C ILE A 92 -5.62 -10.91 6.94
N GLN A 93 -5.72 -11.15 5.63
CA GLN A 93 -6.93 -11.69 5.00
C GLN A 93 -7.11 -13.21 5.16
N HIS A 94 -6.01 -13.95 5.34
CA HIS A 94 -6.03 -15.41 5.43
C HIS A 94 -5.34 -15.91 6.71
N PRO A 95 -5.94 -15.64 7.89
CA PRO A 95 -5.38 -16.02 9.18
C PRO A 95 -5.17 -17.54 9.31
N ASP A 96 -5.96 -18.35 8.60
CA ASP A 96 -5.93 -19.81 8.66
C ASP A 96 -4.84 -20.45 7.79
N SER A 97 -4.12 -19.65 6.98
CA SER A 97 -3.00 -20.15 6.20
C SER A 97 -1.85 -20.58 7.12
N LEU A 98 -1.22 -21.72 6.83
CA LEU A 98 -0.11 -22.26 7.63
C LEU A 98 0.99 -21.23 7.87
N ALA A 99 1.37 -20.47 6.83
CA ALA A 99 2.37 -19.41 6.94
C ALA A 99 1.97 -18.35 7.98
N THR A 100 0.70 -17.96 8.00
CA THR A 100 0.19 -16.96 8.96
C THR A 100 0.12 -17.52 10.37
N GLN A 101 -0.33 -18.76 10.54
CA GLN A 101 -0.38 -19.43 11.84
C GLN A 101 1.02 -19.58 12.45
N VAL A 102 2.01 -20.00 11.66
CA VAL A 102 3.41 -20.11 12.10
C VAL A 102 3.99 -18.73 12.47
N LEU A 103 3.77 -17.70 11.65
CA LEU A 103 4.24 -16.35 11.96
C LEU A 103 3.56 -15.77 13.20
N LYS A 104 2.25 -15.99 13.36
CA LYS A 104 1.49 -15.55 14.54
C LYS A 104 2.01 -16.20 15.80
N ALA A 105 2.11 -17.54 15.82
CA ALA A 105 2.60 -18.29 16.96
C ALA A 105 4.02 -17.84 17.38
N LYS A 106 4.88 -17.55 16.41
CA LYS A 106 6.28 -17.16 16.68
C LYS A 106 6.46 -15.69 17.08
N TYR A 107 5.75 -14.76 16.43
CA TYR A 107 6.08 -13.32 16.53
C TYR A 107 5.00 -12.44 17.14
N TYR A 108 3.73 -12.84 17.08
CA TYR A 108 2.61 -12.07 17.61
C TYR A 108 1.48 -12.96 18.16
N PRO A 109 1.77 -13.84 19.14
CA PRO A 109 0.81 -14.86 19.59
C PRO A 109 -0.45 -14.25 20.20
N SER A 110 -0.32 -13.15 20.92
CA SER A 110 -1.40 -12.50 21.67
C SER A 110 -1.99 -11.26 20.98
N THR A 111 -1.48 -10.89 19.80
CA THR A 111 -1.88 -9.66 19.10
C THR A 111 -2.22 -9.93 17.63
N ASN A 112 -2.59 -8.89 16.91
CA ASN A 112 -2.77 -8.92 15.46
C ASN A 112 -1.50 -8.48 14.73
N PHE A 113 -1.42 -8.78 13.43
CA PHE A 113 -0.26 -8.41 12.61
C PHE A 113 -0.01 -6.89 12.61
N GLN A 114 -1.07 -6.06 12.62
CA GLN A 114 -0.94 -4.60 12.66
C GLN A 114 -0.22 -4.10 13.92
N GLU A 115 -0.41 -4.78 15.05
CA GLU A 115 0.16 -4.40 16.36
C GLU A 115 1.47 -5.13 16.68
N ALA A 116 1.86 -6.09 15.84
CA ALA A 116 3.01 -6.95 16.07
C ALA A 116 4.32 -6.14 16.24
N LYS A 117 5.11 -6.47 17.25
CA LYS A 117 6.40 -5.80 17.50
C LYS A 117 7.54 -6.57 16.83
N VAL A 118 8.69 -5.92 16.66
CA VAL A 118 9.90 -6.57 16.14
C VAL A 118 10.34 -7.72 17.07
N GLY A 119 10.27 -7.52 18.38
CA GLY A 119 10.74 -8.50 19.37
C GLY A 119 12.26 -8.52 19.50
N SER A 120 12.78 -9.41 20.36
CA SER A 120 14.21 -9.46 20.71
C SER A 120 15.07 -10.25 19.71
N LYS A 121 14.54 -11.35 19.16
CA LYS A 121 15.25 -12.23 18.20
C LYS A 121 14.49 -12.37 16.86
N PRO A 122 14.25 -11.27 16.14
CA PRO A 122 13.53 -11.31 14.86
C PRO A 122 14.35 -11.98 13.76
N SER A 123 13.72 -12.83 12.93
CA SER A 123 14.35 -13.25 11.68
C SER A 123 14.40 -12.10 10.68
N TYR A 124 15.28 -12.22 9.68
CA TYR A 124 15.37 -11.23 8.60
C TYR A 124 14.06 -11.12 7.80
N VAL A 125 13.39 -12.25 7.57
CA VAL A 125 12.05 -12.32 6.97
C VAL A 125 11.04 -11.51 7.78
N TRP A 126 11.02 -11.67 9.11
CA TRP A 126 10.10 -10.94 9.97
C TRP A 126 10.33 -9.43 9.95
N ARG A 127 11.60 -9.00 10.01
CA ARG A 127 11.96 -7.57 9.85
C ARG A 127 11.52 -7.03 8.48
N SER A 128 11.63 -7.85 7.44
CA SER A 128 11.22 -7.49 6.08
C SER A 128 9.72 -7.23 5.98
N PHE A 129 8.90 -8.11 6.55
CA PHE A 129 7.45 -7.90 6.58
C PHE A 129 7.04 -6.70 7.44
N LEU A 130 7.65 -6.53 8.63
CA LEU A 130 7.36 -5.37 9.47
C LEU A 130 7.74 -4.04 8.80
N ALA A 131 8.78 -4.01 7.96
CA ALA A 131 9.14 -2.82 7.20
C ALA A 131 8.08 -2.42 6.16
N ALA A 132 7.29 -3.37 5.64
CA ALA A 132 6.20 -3.12 4.70
C ALA A 132 4.83 -2.92 5.38
N ARG A 133 4.70 -3.23 6.67
CA ARG A 133 3.44 -3.11 7.42
C ARG A 133 2.83 -1.70 7.35
N LEU A 134 3.66 -0.66 7.45
CA LEU A 134 3.17 0.73 7.40
C LEU A 134 2.47 1.04 6.07
N LEU A 135 2.98 0.50 4.94
CA LEU A 135 2.34 0.67 3.64
C LEU A 135 0.93 0.06 3.62
N VAL A 136 0.79 -1.13 4.22
CA VAL A 136 -0.51 -1.81 4.33
C VAL A 136 -1.48 -1.01 5.20
N VAL A 137 -1.08 -0.70 6.44
CA VAL A 137 -1.94 0.05 7.40
C VAL A 137 -2.28 1.46 6.87
N ALA A 138 -1.35 2.10 6.17
CA ALA A 138 -1.60 3.39 5.54
C ALA A 138 -2.62 3.29 4.40
N GLY A 139 -2.58 2.22 3.59
CA GLY A 139 -3.45 2.03 2.43
C GLY A 139 -4.72 1.21 2.67
N SER A 140 -4.97 0.77 3.90
CA SER A 140 -6.16 -0.01 4.25
C SER A 140 -7.14 0.77 5.12
N TYR A 141 -8.43 0.45 4.99
CA TYR A 141 -9.51 0.93 5.86
C TYR A 141 -10.54 -0.18 6.09
N TRP A 142 -11.33 -0.08 7.14
CA TRP A 142 -12.40 -1.01 7.45
C TRP A 142 -13.68 -0.61 6.73
N ARG A 143 -14.26 -1.56 6.00
CA ARG A 143 -15.65 -1.50 5.55
C ARG A 143 -16.51 -2.13 6.64
N ILE A 144 -17.39 -1.34 7.23
CA ILE A 144 -18.24 -1.76 8.33
C ILE A 144 -19.34 -2.69 7.81
N GLY A 145 -19.45 -3.85 8.44
CA GLY A 145 -20.51 -4.81 8.25
C GLY A 145 -21.42 -4.81 9.47
N ASN A 146 -20.97 -5.44 10.56
CA ASN A 146 -21.69 -5.52 11.83
C ASN A 146 -21.01 -4.72 12.96
N GLY A 147 -19.85 -4.12 12.70
CA GLY A 147 -19.12 -3.24 13.61
C GLY A 147 -18.35 -3.93 14.74
N HIS A 148 -18.29 -5.27 14.78
CA HIS A 148 -17.71 -6.00 15.92
C HIS A 148 -16.18 -6.10 15.87
N GLN A 149 -15.54 -5.81 14.73
CA GLN A 149 -14.09 -5.98 14.57
C GLN A 149 -13.35 -4.63 14.54
N ALA A 150 -13.97 -3.58 13.99
CA ALA A 150 -13.37 -2.26 13.92
C ALA A 150 -13.48 -1.52 15.27
N GLN A 151 -12.37 -0.92 15.73
CA GLN A 151 -12.34 -0.03 16.89
C GLN A 151 -12.60 1.41 16.47
N VAL A 152 -13.49 2.10 17.20
CA VAL A 152 -13.96 3.46 16.88
C VAL A 152 -12.80 4.44 16.72
N TRP A 153 -11.85 4.43 17.66
CA TRP A 153 -10.80 5.44 17.76
C TRP A 153 -9.48 5.04 17.10
N LYS A 154 -9.20 3.74 16.98
CA LYS A 154 -7.91 3.25 16.48
C LYS A 154 -7.90 3.01 14.99
N ASP A 155 -9.03 2.59 14.43
CA ASP A 155 -9.14 2.14 13.05
C ASP A 155 -9.66 3.23 12.12
N LYS A 156 -9.33 3.11 10.82
CA LYS A 156 -9.91 3.95 9.78
C LYS A 156 -11.18 3.27 9.27
N TRP A 157 -12.35 3.82 9.57
CA TRP A 157 -13.62 3.19 9.19
C TRP A 157 -14.68 4.18 8.70
N ILE A 158 -14.49 5.48 8.95
CA ILE A 158 -15.40 6.53 8.52
C ILE A 158 -15.30 6.66 7.00
N PHE A 159 -16.42 6.48 6.29
CA PHE A 159 -16.46 6.54 4.84
C PHE A 159 -16.30 7.99 4.35
N SER A 160 -15.17 8.28 3.72
CA SER A 160 -14.90 9.56 3.06
C SER A 160 -14.01 9.33 1.83
N SER A 161 -13.73 10.38 1.06
CA SER A 161 -12.77 10.33 -0.05
C SER A 161 -11.37 9.89 0.39
N ASN A 162 -11.02 10.15 1.66
CA ASN A 162 -9.81 9.67 2.30
C ASN A 162 -10.15 9.12 3.70
N PRO A 163 -10.48 7.82 3.81
CA PRO A 163 -10.89 7.20 5.07
C PRO A 163 -9.88 7.49 6.18
N SER A 164 -10.38 8.08 7.26
CA SER A 164 -9.59 8.52 8.40
C SER A 164 -10.03 7.83 9.68
N LYS A 165 -9.17 7.93 10.70
CA LYS A 165 -9.57 7.62 12.06
C LYS A 165 -10.48 8.73 12.57
N ALA A 166 -11.32 8.41 13.55
CA ALA A 166 -12.02 9.44 14.31
C ALA A 166 -11.00 10.40 14.97
N GLN A 167 -11.27 11.70 14.86
CA GLN A 167 -10.45 12.79 15.40
C GLN A 167 -11.11 13.45 16.61
N SER A 168 -12.42 13.25 16.80
CA SER A 168 -13.14 13.74 18.00
C SER A 168 -12.53 13.20 19.30
N SER A 169 -12.64 14.00 20.36
CA SER A 169 -12.05 13.67 21.66
C SER A 169 -12.75 12.47 22.30
N VAL A 170 -11.96 11.59 22.92
CA VAL A 170 -12.49 10.43 23.64
C VAL A 170 -13.01 10.89 24.99
N SER A 171 -14.32 11.16 25.07
CA SER A 171 -14.97 11.63 26.30
C SER A 171 -16.13 10.75 26.75
N VAL A 172 -16.92 10.22 25.82
CA VAL A 172 -18.15 9.45 26.14
C VAL A 172 -17.94 7.94 26.02
N LEU A 173 -17.19 7.48 25.02
CA LEU A 173 -16.90 6.05 24.83
C LEU A 173 -15.51 5.68 25.36
N ALA A 174 -15.35 4.43 25.78
CA ALA A 174 -14.05 3.89 26.15
C ALA A 174 -13.07 3.91 24.96
N ASN A 175 -11.77 4.01 25.23
CA ASN A 175 -10.69 4.01 24.22
C ASN A 175 -10.69 2.76 23.32
N ASN A 176 -11.23 1.65 23.81
CA ASN A 176 -11.34 0.37 23.10
C ASN A 176 -12.77 0.10 22.57
N ALA A 177 -13.63 1.12 22.50
CA ALA A 177 -14.97 0.97 21.96
C ALA A 177 -14.93 0.44 20.52
N ILE A 178 -15.86 -0.47 20.22
CA ILE A 178 -16.05 -1.08 18.90
C ILE A 178 -17.18 -0.37 18.15
N VAL A 179 -17.11 -0.38 16.83
CA VAL A 179 -18.06 0.38 15.99
C VAL A 179 -19.50 -0.11 16.17
N SER A 180 -19.73 -1.38 16.56
CA SER A 180 -21.06 -1.89 16.85
C SER A 180 -21.75 -1.17 18.01
N SER A 181 -21.03 -0.51 18.92
CA SER A 181 -21.64 0.30 19.99
C SER A 181 -22.35 1.55 19.47
N LEU A 182 -22.07 1.95 18.23
CA LEU A 182 -22.70 3.09 17.55
C LEU A 182 -23.88 2.65 16.66
N ILE A 183 -24.14 1.35 16.56
CA ILE A 183 -25.17 0.75 15.70
C ILE A 183 -26.31 0.26 16.58
N ASP A 184 -27.53 0.63 16.24
CA ASP A 184 -28.73 0.06 16.86
C ASP A 184 -28.97 -1.35 16.30
N THR A 185 -28.95 -2.34 17.19
CA THR A 185 -29.10 -3.76 16.85
C THR A 185 -30.48 -4.11 16.30
N THR A 186 -31.51 -3.34 16.66
CA THR A 186 -32.90 -3.59 16.25
C THR A 186 -33.16 -3.03 14.87
N THR A 187 -32.81 -1.77 14.65
CA THR A 187 -33.04 -1.07 13.38
C THR A 187 -31.95 -1.33 12.34
N LYS A 188 -30.78 -1.83 12.76
CA LYS A 188 -29.56 -1.99 11.93
C LYS A 188 -29.11 -0.68 11.29
N GLN A 189 -29.34 0.43 11.98
CA GLN A 189 -28.93 1.77 11.55
C GLN A 189 -27.98 2.38 12.56
N TRP A 190 -27.28 3.44 12.17
CA TRP A 190 -26.50 4.24 13.10
C TRP A 190 -27.41 4.85 14.16
N ASN A 191 -27.01 4.75 15.43
CA ASN A 191 -27.66 5.49 16.51
C ASN A 191 -27.32 6.98 16.37
N TYR A 192 -28.15 7.70 15.62
CA TYR A 192 -27.92 9.09 15.25
C TYR A 192 -27.69 9.99 16.47
N ALA A 193 -28.50 9.84 17.52
CA ALA A 193 -28.39 10.64 18.74
C ALA A 193 -27.04 10.43 19.44
N LEU A 194 -26.61 9.17 19.56
CA LEU A 194 -25.32 8.83 20.16
C LEU A 194 -24.15 9.32 19.29
N VAL A 195 -24.22 9.14 17.97
CA VAL A 195 -23.19 9.60 17.04
C VAL A 195 -23.06 11.13 17.08
N GLN A 196 -24.17 11.87 17.12
CA GLN A 196 -24.16 13.34 17.22
C GLN A 196 -23.57 13.85 18.54
N GLN A 197 -23.75 13.10 19.63
CA GLN A 197 -23.19 13.46 20.94
C GLN A 197 -21.66 13.27 20.98
N ILE A 198 -21.14 12.28 20.26
CA ILE A 198 -19.73 11.85 20.36
C ILE A 198 -18.84 12.56 19.33
N PHE A 199 -19.34 12.71 18.10
CA PHE A 199 -18.51 13.13 16.97
C PHE A 199 -18.79 14.56 16.54
N SER A 200 -17.77 15.21 15.96
CA SER A 200 -17.91 16.51 15.33
C SER A 200 -18.93 16.46 14.19
N HIS A 201 -19.61 17.58 13.92
CA HIS A 201 -20.64 17.66 12.88
C HIS A 201 -20.16 17.12 11.52
N ARG A 202 -18.90 17.41 11.15
CA ARG A 202 -18.29 16.90 9.92
C ARG A 202 -18.18 15.37 9.91
N GLU A 203 -17.76 14.76 11.01
CA GLU A 203 -17.65 13.30 11.11
C GLU A 203 -19.02 12.62 11.13
N VAL A 204 -20.00 13.22 11.82
CA VAL A 204 -21.38 12.73 11.87
C VAL A 204 -21.96 12.54 10.46
N GLU A 205 -21.78 13.53 9.57
CA GLU A 205 -22.22 13.45 8.18
C GLU A 205 -21.62 12.26 7.42
N PHE A 206 -20.35 11.95 7.65
CA PHE A 206 -19.68 10.81 7.01
C PHE A 206 -20.02 9.47 7.67
N ILE A 207 -20.16 9.44 8.99
CA ILE A 207 -20.52 8.22 9.74
C ILE A 207 -21.90 7.75 9.30
N ILE A 208 -22.90 8.62 9.26
CA ILE A 208 -24.26 8.24 8.87
C ILE A 208 -24.32 7.72 7.42
N LYS A 209 -23.50 8.29 6.53
CA LYS A 209 -23.37 7.84 5.13
C LYS A 209 -22.54 6.56 4.98
N THR A 210 -21.83 6.13 6.03
CA THR A 210 -21.06 4.89 6.00
C THR A 210 -22.03 3.71 5.95
N PRO A 211 -21.99 2.87 4.90
CA PRO A 211 -22.94 1.77 4.77
C PRO A 211 -22.69 0.72 5.86
N ILE A 212 -23.78 0.25 6.47
CA ILE A 212 -23.82 -0.91 7.38
C ILE A 212 -24.46 -2.08 6.64
N SER A 213 -24.05 -3.31 6.98
CA SER A 213 -24.64 -4.50 6.37
C SER A 213 -26.01 -4.85 6.97
N PHE A 214 -27.07 -4.74 6.17
CA PHE A 214 -28.40 -5.25 6.54
C PHE A 214 -28.41 -6.77 6.78
N LEU A 215 -27.54 -7.50 6.09
CA LEU A 215 -27.38 -8.95 6.20
C LEU A 215 -26.49 -9.38 7.36
N ASN A 216 -26.07 -8.46 8.24
CA ASN A 216 -25.21 -8.72 9.39
C ASN A 216 -23.87 -9.40 8.99
N SER A 217 -23.34 -9.07 7.81
CA SER A 217 -22.05 -9.58 7.38
C SER A 217 -20.93 -9.04 8.27
N ARG A 218 -19.86 -9.82 8.44
CA ARG A 218 -18.67 -9.39 9.18
C ARG A 218 -17.99 -8.18 8.52
N ASP A 219 -17.32 -7.38 9.36
CA ASP A 219 -16.47 -6.28 8.90
C ASP A 219 -15.32 -6.82 8.03
N ARG A 220 -14.85 -6.01 7.10
CA ARG A 220 -13.72 -6.41 6.23
C ARG A 220 -12.72 -5.28 6.09
N LEU A 221 -11.44 -5.65 6.11
CA LEU A 221 -10.38 -4.72 5.75
C LEU A 221 -10.29 -4.61 4.23
N VAL A 222 -10.29 -3.40 3.72
CA VAL A 222 -10.36 -3.07 2.28
C VAL A 222 -9.16 -2.21 1.89
N TRP A 223 -8.61 -2.48 0.71
CA TRP A 223 -7.51 -1.71 0.14
C TRP A 223 -8.04 -0.45 -0.56
N GLN A 224 -7.51 0.73 -0.20
CA GLN A 224 -7.93 2.01 -0.75
C GLN A 224 -7.47 2.22 -2.21
N GLY A 225 -6.40 1.53 -2.63
CA GLY A 225 -5.75 1.78 -3.92
C GLY A 225 -6.47 1.18 -5.14
N THR A 226 -7.61 0.52 -4.94
CA THR A 226 -8.41 -0.12 -6.00
C THR A 226 -9.91 0.10 -5.75
N LYS A 227 -10.71 0.02 -6.81
CA LYS A 227 -12.17 0.27 -6.73
C LYS A 227 -12.94 -0.90 -6.12
N ASP A 228 -12.49 -2.11 -6.40
CA ASP A 228 -13.03 -3.36 -5.84
C ASP A 228 -12.60 -3.57 -4.39
N GLY A 229 -11.52 -2.89 -3.96
CA GLY A 229 -11.00 -2.99 -2.62
C GLY A 229 -9.96 -4.09 -2.43
N GLU A 230 -9.55 -4.73 -3.53
CA GLU A 230 -8.56 -5.80 -3.55
C GLU A 230 -7.13 -5.28 -3.60
N PHE A 231 -6.23 -5.92 -2.87
CA PHE A 231 -4.84 -5.51 -2.88
C PHE A 231 -4.15 -5.93 -4.19
N THR A 232 -3.48 -4.98 -4.83
CA THR A 232 -2.60 -5.26 -5.98
C THR A 232 -1.20 -4.71 -5.73
N VAL A 233 -0.17 -5.44 -6.17
CA VAL A 233 1.22 -4.96 -6.09
C VAL A 233 1.36 -3.62 -6.82
N ARG A 234 0.65 -3.47 -7.96
CA ARG A 234 0.64 -2.24 -8.76
C ARG A 234 0.15 -1.03 -7.95
N SER A 235 -1.01 -1.12 -7.31
CA SER A 235 -1.54 0.00 -6.53
C SER A 235 -0.69 0.33 -5.30
N ALA A 236 -0.18 -0.70 -4.61
CA ALA A 236 0.75 -0.52 -3.49
C ALA A 236 2.09 0.12 -3.92
N TYR A 237 2.61 -0.26 -5.07
CA TYR A 237 3.81 0.32 -5.67
C TYR A 237 3.64 1.82 -5.94
N HIS A 238 2.53 2.22 -6.59
CA HIS A 238 2.27 3.64 -6.86
C HIS A 238 2.10 4.44 -5.57
N ARG A 239 1.42 3.88 -4.55
CA ARG A 239 1.30 4.53 -3.24
C ARG A 239 2.65 4.74 -2.55
N GLU A 240 3.56 3.77 -2.63
CA GLU A 240 4.91 3.89 -2.05
C GLU A 240 5.77 4.89 -2.81
N LEU A 241 5.61 5.00 -4.13
CA LEU A 241 6.25 6.02 -4.94
C LEU A 241 5.77 7.42 -4.56
N GLU A 242 4.46 7.63 -4.46
CA GLU A 242 3.88 8.92 -4.03
C GLU A 242 4.40 9.33 -2.65
N ARG A 243 4.53 8.39 -1.72
CA ARG A 243 5.10 8.64 -0.39
C ARG A 243 6.58 9.03 -0.42
N SER A 244 7.32 8.54 -1.41
CA SER A 244 8.75 8.79 -1.57
C SER A 244 9.06 10.05 -2.39
N LEU A 245 8.05 10.70 -2.99
CA LEU A 245 8.21 11.94 -3.72
C LEU A 245 8.03 13.15 -2.77
N PRO A 246 8.97 14.12 -2.73
CA PRO A 246 8.74 15.37 -2.02
C PRO A 246 7.58 16.13 -2.67
N ALA A 247 6.71 16.72 -1.85
CA ALA A 247 5.46 17.37 -2.25
C ALA A 247 5.62 18.55 -3.25
N SER A 248 6.83 19.00 -3.58
CA SER A 248 7.08 20.24 -4.33
C SER A 248 7.54 20.10 -5.78
N ASN A 249 7.62 18.90 -6.38
CA ASN A 249 8.21 18.75 -7.73
C ASN A 249 7.21 18.39 -8.85
N GLN A 250 5.93 18.76 -8.71
CA GLN A 250 5.05 18.79 -9.87
C GLN A 250 5.28 20.08 -10.66
N ALA A 251 6.24 20.04 -11.58
CA ALA A 251 6.37 21.09 -12.58
C ALA A 251 5.11 21.11 -13.46
N SER A 252 4.41 22.25 -13.47
CA SER A 252 3.16 22.49 -14.23
C SER A 252 3.29 22.30 -15.75
N SER A 253 4.51 22.18 -16.28
CA SER A 253 4.79 21.96 -17.70
C SER A 253 4.61 20.52 -18.19
N SER A 254 4.38 19.56 -17.28
CA SER A 254 4.20 18.14 -17.65
C SER A 254 2.78 17.77 -18.10
N SER A 255 1.78 18.61 -17.83
CA SER A 255 0.40 18.38 -18.24
C SER A 255 0.21 18.51 -19.76
N SER A 256 0.93 19.44 -20.41
CA SER A 256 0.85 19.66 -21.86
C SER A 256 1.41 18.49 -22.67
N LEU A 257 2.46 17.84 -22.19
CA LEU A 257 3.07 16.68 -22.85
C LEU A 257 2.32 15.37 -22.61
N LYS A 258 1.48 15.28 -21.58
CA LYS A 258 0.73 14.05 -21.25
C LYS A 258 -0.22 13.64 -22.38
N GLY A 259 -0.90 14.60 -23.00
CA GLY A 259 -1.77 14.36 -24.15
C GLY A 259 -1.01 13.84 -25.37
N LEU A 260 0.19 14.40 -25.62
CA LEU A 260 1.05 13.95 -26.71
C LEU A 260 1.58 12.52 -26.48
N TRP A 261 1.99 12.19 -25.25
CA TRP A 261 2.42 10.83 -24.92
C TRP A 261 1.30 9.79 -24.99
N GLN A 262 0.05 10.18 -24.72
CA GLN A 262 -1.12 9.31 -24.91
C GLN A 262 -1.47 9.07 -26.38
N GLN A 263 -1.11 9.99 -27.28
CA GLN A 263 -1.31 9.81 -28.72
C GLN A 263 -0.21 8.94 -29.35
N LEU A 264 1.01 8.99 -28.80
CA LEU A 264 2.16 8.24 -29.30
C LEU A 264 2.20 6.77 -28.84
N TRP A 265 1.50 6.41 -27.75
CA TRP A 265 1.54 5.09 -27.10
C TRP A 265 0.15 4.58 -26.75
#